data_AF-A0A1M7NEP1-F1
#
_entry.id   AF-A0A1M7NEP1-F1
#
_cell.length_a   1.000
_cell.length_b   1.000
_cell.length_c   1.000
_cell.angle_alpha   90.00
_cell.angle_beta   90.00
_cell.angle_gamma   90.00
#
_symmetry.space_group_name_H-M   'P 1'
#
loop_
_entity.id
_entity.type
_entity.pdbx_description
1 polymer ?
#
loop_
_entity_poly.entity_id
_entity_poly.type
_entity_poly.pdbx_seq_one_letter_code
_entity_poly.pdbx_strand_id
1 'polypeptide(L)'
;MSLFRSIKIALVAIPLMLTSALADAVDVEAVASGGYWTRDEQLRDIGDLLLYGKMSFVDIGMNYAPLPTQIPLKSKFGEHEGFAIRHHLSLMASHQVSQNNYLSALLFFERSGWDGEDFLFFPKYTDFGLVRSVTTWGLGYTNTTVDYSIAAGMQHQNVEFVGDVFPAENDSLLYTWANLRFGRISAQTQFHRTHFRMLRLSLDLEDREVFGGASSGLWTYMPNIDATIYKRELDGDDEDFVRVNWEQNLFNQMLYAEVSFDFPNDGFHSAALKFYPEPSRLFSVEFTCLRRRAVADNWDDLMFGWAFEMPLVRVGYNSAYEYDHLFHAKGTWFVEFQFNMGSFGDALFAKNGRKSTPLQTQEIKRKNTPEKKSELIPLDSQNSQGANASKTITAKGIRYEKSGSEGGK
;
A
#
# COMPACT_ATOMS: atom_id res chain seq x y z
N MET A 1 32.69 15.28 17.41
CA MET A 1 31.47 15.33 16.57
C MET A 1 31.57 14.46 15.30
N SER A 2 32.77 14.21 14.75
CA SER A 2 32.96 13.34 13.57
C SER A 2 32.76 11.83 13.85
N LEU A 3 33.30 11.31 14.97
CA LEU A 3 33.21 9.88 15.30
C LEU A 3 31.76 9.38 15.45
N PHE A 4 30.90 10.18 16.09
CA PHE A 4 29.46 9.88 16.23
C PHE A 4 28.71 9.93 14.90
N ARG A 5 29.15 10.74 13.93
CA ARG A 5 28.59 10.72 12.57
C ARG A 5 29.05 9.47 11.81
N SER A 6 30.32 9.10 11.92
CA SER A 6 30.88 7.89 11.31
C SER A 6 30.22 6.61 11.83
N ILE A 7 29.93 6.52 13.13
CA ILE A 7 29.23 5.38 13.73
C ILE A 7 27.78 5.29 13.23
N LYS A 8 27.06 6.41 13.13
CA LYS A 8 25.69 6.43 12.59
C LYS A 8 25.64 6.03 11.11
N ILE A 9 26.61 6.50 10.31
CA ILE A 9 26.72 6.12 8.90
C ILE A 9 27.02 4.62 8.78
N ALA A 10 27.96 4.09 9.57
CA ALA A 10 28.28 2.67 9.57
C ALA A 10 27.09 1.79 10.00
N LEU A 11 26.32 2.22 11.00
CA LEU A 11 25.13 1.51 11.48
C LEU A 11 24.00 1.42 10.44
N VAL A 12 23.95 2.33 9.46
CA VAL A 12 22.96 2.30 8.37
C VAL A 12 23.53 1.62 7.14
N ALA A 13 24.78 1.91 6.78
CA ALA A 13 25.42 1.40 5.57
C ALA A 13 25.72 -0.11 5.64
N ILE A 14 26.08 -0.64 6.82
CA ILE A 14 26.41 -2.07 6.98
C ILE A 14 25.16 -2.94 6.78
N PRO A 15 24.01 -2.69 7.44
CA PRO A 15 22.78 -3.43 7.15
C PRO A 15 22.34 -3.29 5.70
N LEU A 16 22.41 -2.07 5.12
CA LEU A 16 22.06 -1.82 3.72
C LEU A 16 22.89 -2.72 2.79
N MET A 17 24.21 -2.72 2.93
CA MET A 17 25.10 -3.55 2.10
C MET A 17 24.92 -5.06 2.34
N LEU A 18 24.84 -5.51 3.60
CA LEU A 18 24.71 -6.93 3.95
C LEU A 18 23.38 -7.53 3.47
N THR A 19 22.29 -6.76 3.54
CA THR A 19 20.97 -7.23 3.10
C THR A 19 20.81 -7.14 1.59
N SER A 20 21.45 -6.17 0.93
CA SER A 20 21.51 -6.09 -0.54
C SER A 20 22.31 -7.23 -1.16
N ALA A 21 23.27 -7.80 -0.43
CA ALA A 21 23.99 -9.01 -0.87
C ALA A 21 23.12 -10.28 -0.87
N LEU A 22 21.90 -10.21 -0.30
CA LEU A 22 20.90 -11.28 -0.35
C LEU A 22 19.85 -11.04 -1.44
N ALA A 23 20.11 -10.08 -2.34
CA ALA A 23 19.23 -9.82 -3.45
C ALA A 23 19.31 -10.95 -4.49
N ASP A 24 18.15 -11.43 -4.90
CA ASP A 24 18.06 -12.43 -5.97
C ASP A 24 17.88 -11.70 -7.30
N ALA A 25 18.48 -12.25 -8.36
CA ALA A 25 18.35 -11.68 -9.70
C ALA A 25 16.92 -11.80 -10.22
N VAL A 26 16.47 -10.76 -10.90
CA VAL A 26 15.16 -10.65 -11.55
C VAL A 26 15.24 -11.24 -12.95
N ASP A 27 14.26 -12.04 -13.32
CA ASP A 27 14.15 -12.59 -14.67
C ASP A 27 13.63 -11.53 -15.67
N VAL A 28 14.10 -11.61 -16.92
CA VAL A 28 13.69 -10.72 -18.02
C VAL A 28 12.16 -10.65 -18.18
N GLU A 29 11.47 -11.77 -18.03
CA GLU A 29 10.02 -11.88 -18.14
C GLU A 29 9.30 -11.10 -17.03
N ALA A 30 9.86 -11.07 -15.81
CA ALA A 30 9.29 -10.30 -14.70
C ALA A 30 9.34 -8.80 -15.00
N VAL A 31 10.48 -8.30 -15.49
CA VAL A 31 10.62 -6.91 -15.94
C VAL A 31 9.69 -6.62 -17.10
N ALA A 32 9.62 -7.49 -18.12
CA ALA A 32 8.73 -7.32 -19.26
C ALA A 32 7.24 -7.32 -18.86
N SER A 33 6.84 -8.07 -17.83
CA SER A 33 5.43 -8.14 -17.38
C SER A 33 4.96 -6.96 -16.52
N GLY A 34 5.86 -6.14 -15.96
CA GLY A 34 5.50 -5.05 -15.04
C GLY A 34 4.43 -4.07 -15.54
N GLY A 35 4.25 -3.88 -16.85
CA GLY A 35 3.29 -2.93 -17.40
C GLY A 35 1.85 -3.38 -17.21
N TYR A 36 1.64 -4.70 -17.16
CA TYR A 36 0.37 -5.29 -16.74
C TYR A 36 0.05 -4.95 -15.29
N TRP A 37 1.03 -5.10 -14.39
CA TRP A 37 0.88 -4.78 -12.97
C TRP A 37 0.58 -3.30 -12.76
N THR A 38 1.33 -2.41 -13.39
CA THR A 38 1.09 -0.96 -13.37
C THR A 38 -0.33 -0.61 -13.85
N ARG A 39 -0.81 -1.24 -14.94
CA ARG A 39 -2.18 -1.00 -15.43
C ARG A 39 -3.23 -1.42 -14.41
N ASP A 40 -3.07 -2.59 -13.81
CA ASP A 40 -4.02 -3.11 -12.83
C ASP A 40 -4.04 -2.25 -11.55
N GLU A 41 -2.88 -1.82 -11.08
CA GLU A 41 -2.74 -0.92 -9.93
C GLU A 41 -3.44 0.42 -10.19
N GLN A 42 -3.17 1.06 -11.33
CA GLN A 42 -3.82 2.33 -11.70
C GLN A 42 -5.34 2.18 -11.75
N LEU A 43 -5.86 1.02 -12.21
CA LEU A 43 -7.29 0.75 -12.17
C LEU A 43 -7.80 0.55 -10.74
N ARG A 44 -7.06 -0.13 -9.88
CA ARG A 44 -7.40 -0.28 -8.45
C ARG A 44 -7.51 1.08 -7.78
N ASP A 45 -6.51 1.93 -7.98
CA ASP A 45 -6.46 3.28 -7.46
C ASP A 45 -7.64 4.12 -7.95
N ILE A 46 -8.02 4.01 -9.21
CA ILE A 46 -9.23 4.67 -9.74
C ILE A 46 -10.48 4.17 -9.00
N GLY A 47 -10.60 2.87 -8.77
CA GLY A 47 -11.72 2.29 -8.00
C GLY A 47 -11.81 2.87 -6.60
N ASP A 48 -10.68 2.96 -5.91
CA ASP A 48 -10.59 3.56 -4.57
C ASP A 48 -10.88 5.06 -4.61
N LEU A 49 -10.41 5.79 -5.62
CA LEU A 49 -10.65 7.22 -5.77
C LEU A 49 -12.10 7.55 -6.14
N LEU A 50 -12.81 6.65 -6.81
CA LEU A 50 -14.26 6.75 -7.01
C LEU A 50 -15.06 6.51 -5.72
N LEU A 51 -14.44 5.95 -4.67
CA LEU A 51 -15.00 6.04 -3.32
C LEU A 51 -15.19 7.51 -2.91
N TYR A 52 -14.30 8.36 -3.40
CA TYR A 52 -14.13 9.75 -3.06
C TYR A 52 -14.68 10.70 -4.12
N GLY A 53 -15.57 10.26 -5.03
CA GLY A 53 -16.01 10.91 -6.29
C GLY A 53 -16.33 12.43 -6.34
N LYS A 54 -16.33 13.12 -5.19
CA LYS A 54 -16.44 14.57 -5.01
C LYS A 54 -15.11 15.28 -4.70
N MET A 55 -14.01 14.56 -4.55
CA MET A 55 -12.72 15.05 -4.05
C MET A 55 -11.71 15.21 -5.18
N SER A 56 -10.74 16.10 -5.00
CA SER A 56 -9.57 16.19 -5.87
C SER A 56 -8.34 15.62 -5.19
N PHE A 57 -7.46 15.03 -5.99
CA PHE A 57 -6.32 14.24 -5.51
C PHE A 57 -5.10 14.46 -6.41
N VAL A 58 -3.94 14.61 -5.78
CA VAL A 58 -2.64 14.68 -6.44
C VAL A 58 -1.66 13.78 -5.71
N ASP A 59 -1.01 12.93 -6.48
CA ASP A 59 0.05 12.04 -6.03
C ASP A 59 1.17 12.05 -7.06
N ILE A 60 2.38 12.33 -6.61
CA ILE A 60 3.57 12.40 -7.47
C ILE A 60 4.69 11.76 -6.70
N GLY A 61 5.39 10.83 -7.31
CA GLY A 61 6.52 10.21 -6.63
C GLY A 61 7.55 9.61 -7.56
N MET A 62 8.71 9.39 -6.97
CA MET A 62 9.87 8.78 -7.60
C MET A 62 10.45 7.76 -6.64
N ASN A 63 10.38 6.50 -7.02
CA ASN A 63 10.99 5.39 -6.30
C ASN A 63 12.32 5.00 -6.96
N TYR A 64 13.32 4.78 -6.11
CA TYR A 64 14.69 4.50 -6.48
C TYR A 64 15.28 3.39 -5.59
N ALA A 65 15.91 2.40 -6.22
CA ALA A 65 16.73 1.40 -5.53
C ALA A 65 18.15 1.96 -5.32
N PRO A 66 18.62 2.14 -4.05
CA PRO A 66 19.83 2.89 -3.75
C PRO A 66 21.14 2.30 -4.27
N LEU A 67 21.18 1.01 -4.61
CA LEU A 67 22.39 0.31 -5.06
C LEU A 67 22.12 -0.51 -6.34
N PRO A 68 23.03 -0.49 -7.34
CA PRO A 68 22.86 -1.25 -8.59
C PRO A 68 22.90 -2.77 -8.41
N THR A 69 23.44 -3.24 -7.29
CA THR A 69 23.54 -4.67 -6.96
C THR A 69 22.25 -5.22 -6.36
N GLN A 70 21.25 -4.38 -6.07
CA GLN A 70 20.01 -4.81 -5.39
C GLN A 70 19.00 -5.45 -6.33
N ILE A 71 19.08 -5.15 -7.62
CA ILE A 71 18.14 -5.65 -8.63
C ILE A 71 18.96 -6.11 -9.83
N PRO A 72 19.79 -7.17 -9.70
CA PRO A 72 20.51 -7.69 -10.85
C PRO A 72 19.52 -8.31 -11.83
N LEU A 73 19.69 -8.05 -13.13
CA LEU A 73 18.91 -8.67 -14.19
C LEU A 73 19.57 -9.97 -14.62
N LYS A 74 18.82 -11.06 -14.59
CA LYS A 74 19.25 -12.36 -15.11
C LYS A 74 18.78 -12.54 -16.54
N SER A 75 19.72 -12.62 -17.46
CA SER A 75 19.48 -12.85 -18.88
C SER A 75 20.11 -14.15 -19.36
N LYS A 76 19.89 -14.50 -20.63
CA LYS A 76 20.59 -15.62 -21.31
C LYS A 76 22.13 -15.44 -21.34
N PHE A 77 22.63 -14.23 -21.10
CA PHE A 77 24.05 -13.89 -21.13
C PHE A 77 24.70 -13.79 -19.73
N GLY A 78 23.93 -13.98 -18.65
CA GLY A 78 24.40 -13.91 -17.28
C GLY A 78 23.59 -12.95 -16.42
N GLU A 79 24.14 -12.61 -15.25
CA GLU A 79 23.59 -11.60 -14.35
C GLU A 79 24.24 -10.25 -14.61
N HIS A 80 23.44 -9.20 -14.66
CA HIS A 80 23.85 -7.84 -14.98
C HIS A 80 23.41 -6.91 -13.86
N GLU A 81 24.33 -6.15 -13.27
CA GLU A 81 24.00 -5.11 -12.30
C GLU A 81 23.37 -3.92 -13.01
N GLY A 82 22.44 -3.24 -12.32
CA GLY A 82 21.73 -2.11 -12.89
C GLY A 82 20.73 -1.48 -11.93
N PHE A 83 20.06 -0.45 -12.41
CA PHE A 83 19.15 0.36 -11.62
C PHE A 83 17.71 0.15 -12.07
N ALA A 84 16.81 0.04 -11.11
CA ALA A 84 15.37 0.13 -11.33
C ALA A 84 14.85 1.47 -10.81
N ILE A 85 14.00 2.12 -11.59
CA ILE A 85 13.37 3.39 -11.22
C ILE A 85 11.90 3.33 -11.60
N ARG A 86 11.08 3.99 -10.79
CA ARG A 86 9.65 4.19 -11.04
C ARG A 86 9.29 5.64 -10.74
N HIS A 87 8.75 6.35 -11.73
CA HIS A 87 8.11 7.65 -11.55
C HIS A 87 6.62 7.47 -11.70
N HIS A 88 5.83 8.04 -10.80
CA HIS A 88 4.37 8.02 -10.95
C HIS A 88 3.77 9.41 -10.70
N LEU A 89 2.61 9.59 -11.31
CA LEU A 89 1.73 10.74 -11.20
C LEU A 89 0.30 10.20 -11.19
N SER A 90 -0.49 10.55 -10.20
CA SER A 90 -1.92 10.29 -10.14
C SER A 90 -2.65 11.60 -9.88
N LEU A 91 -3.62 11.93 -10.72
CA LEU A 91 -4.42 13.14 -10.65
C LEU A 91 -5.89 12.79 -10.79
N MET A 92 -6.68 13.30 -9.87
CA MET A 92 -8.14 13.35 -9.99
C MET A 92 -8.59 14.78 -9.73
N ALA A 93 -9.28 15.36 -10.70
CA ALA A 93 -9.89 16.68 -10.57
C ALA A 93 -11.41 16.53 -10.66
N SER A 94 -12.13 16.90 -9.61
CA SER A 94 -13.60 16.81 -9.56
C SER A 94 -14.23 18.20 -9.55
N HIS A 95 -15.28 18.37 -10.34
CA HIS A 95 -16.05 19.59 -10.46
C HIS A 95 -17.54 19.32 -10.18
N GLN A 96 -18.14 20.14 -9.32
CA GLN A 96 -19.56 20.06 -9.02
C GLN A 96 -20.39 20.71 -10.14
N VAL A 97 -21.16 19.91 -10.86
CA VAL A 97 -22.00 20.40 -11.97
C VAL A 97 -23.40 20.79 -11.49
N SER A 98 -23.92 20.12 -10.47
CA SER A 98 -25.15 20.50 -9.78
C SER A 98 -25.15 19.99 -8.34
N GLN A 99 -26.19 20.28 -7.56
CA GLN A 99 -26.27 19.80 -6.18
C GLN A 99 -26.13 18.26 -6.15
N ASN A 100 -25.15 17.77 -5.41
CA ASN A 100 -24.82 16.34 -5.27
C ASN A 100 -24.34 15.62 -6.54
N ASN A 101 -24.05 16.32 -7.64
CA ASN A 101 -23.54 15.71 -8.87
C ASN A 101 -22.18 16.28 -9.26
N TYR A 102 -21.21 15.39 -9.51
CA TYR A 102 -19.82 15.73 -9.77
C TYR A 102 -19.35 15.06 -11.05
N LEU A 103 -18.58 15.78 -11.86
CA LEU A 103 -17.80 15.24 -12.96
C LEU A 103 -16.32 15.24 -12.57
N SER A 104 -15.62 14.16 -12.91
CA SER A 104 -14.23 13.95 -12.54
C SER A 104 -13.39 13.67 -13.78
N ALA A 105 -12.22 14.29 -13.86
CA ALA A 105 -11.18 13.93 -14.81
C ALA A 105 -10.07 13.16 -14.08
N LEU A 106 -9.62 12.06 -14.68
CA LEU A 106 -8.66 11.12 -14.11
C LEU A 106 -7.44 11.03 -15.03
N LEU A 107 -6.25 11.14 -14.47
CA LEU A 107 -4.98 10.93 -15.17
C LEU A 107 -3.97 10.25 -14.25
N PHE A 108 -3.48 9.10 -14.68
CA PHE A 108 -2.44 8.33 -14.04
C PHE A 108 -1.36 8.10 -15.06
N PHE A 109 -0.13 8.33 -14.66
CA PHE A 109 1.04 8.15 -15.49
C PHE A 109 2.11 7.47 -14.64
N GLU A 110 2.70 6.42 -15.16
CA GLU A 110 3.88 5.82 -14.58
C GLU A 110 4.93 5.65 -15.66
N ARG A 111 6.19 5.95 -15.36
CA ARG A 111 7.36 5.59 -16.16
C ARG A 111 8.29 4.77 -15.30
N SER A 112 8.50 3.52 -15.69
CA SER A 112 9.30 2.56 -14.93
C SER A 112 10.13 1.68 -15.84
N GLY A 113 11.21 1.10 -15.29
CA GLY A 113 12.13 0.30 -16.07
C GLY A 113 13.36 -0.14 -15.29
N TRP A 114 14.24 -0.84 -16.01
CA TRP A 114 15.55 -1.30 -15.57
C TRP A 114 16.59 -0.93 -16.64
N ASP A 115 17.76 -0.43 -16.26
CA ASP A 115 18.89 -0.23 -17.18
C ASP A 115 20.23 -0.40 -16.44
N GLY A 116 21.31 -0.64 -17.18
CA GLY A 116 22.65 -0.84 -16.63
C GLY A 116 23.28 0.43 -16.01
N GLU A 117 22.71 1.60 -16.28
CA GLU A 117 23.03 2.87 -15.61
C GLU A 117 21.72 3.57 -15.22
N ASP A 118 21.81 4.51 -14.28
CA ASP A 118 20.67 5.28 -13.81
C ASP A 118 20.08 6.13 -14.96
N PHE A 119 18.97 5.66 -15.52
CA PHE A 119 18.27 6.31 -16.64
C PHE A 119 17.51 7.59 -16.26
N LEU A 120 17.57 8.03 -15.00
CA LEU A 120 17.14 9.37 -14.60
C LEU A 120 18.17 10.43 -14.98
N PHE A 121 19.46 10.17 -14.74
CA PHE A 121 20.53 11.15 -14.94
C PHE A 121 21.43 10.84 -16.14
N PHE A 122 21.71 9.55 -16.38
CA PHE A 122 22.66 9.08 -17.39
C PHE A 122 22.11 7.80 -18.05
N PRO A 123 21.09 7.92 -18.92
CA PRO A 123 20.56 6.74 -19.61
C PRO A 123 21.60 6.17 -20.55
N LYS A 124 21.79 4.85 -20.48
CA LYS A 124 22.71 4.14 -21.36
C LYS A 124 21.98 3.38 -22.45
N TYR A 125 20.75 2.94 -22.18
CA TYR A 125 19.91 2.14 -23.07
C TYR A 125 20.69 0.97 -23.67
N THR A 126 21.20 0.11 -22.79
CA THR A 126 21.99 -1.06 -23.19
C THR A 126 21.13 -2.17 -23.79
N ASP A 127 21.74 -3.19 -24.39
CA ASP A 127 21.05 -4.42 -24.82
C ASP A 127 20.28 -5.13 -23.69
N PHE A 128 20.51 -4.75 -22.43
CA PHE A 128 19.87 -5.26 -21.23
C PHE A 128 18.80 -4.33 -20.63
N GLY A 129 18.60 -3.13 -21.17
CA GLY A 129 17.67 -2.15 -20.63
C GLY A 129 16.22 -2.31 -21.13
N LEU A 130 15.24 -2.03 -20.27
CA LEU A 130 13.83 -1.88 -20.65
C LEU A 130 13.26 -0.67 -19.93
N VAL A 131 12.74 0.30 -20.69
CA VAL A 131 12.09 1.50 -20.15
C VAL A 131 10.74 1.68 -20.84
N ARG A 132 9.70 1.88 -20.04
CA ARG A 132 8.35 2.09 -20.55
C ARG A 132 7.57 3.08 -19.72
N SER A 133 6.42 3.45 -20.25
CA SER A 133 5.42 4.26 -19.57
C SER A 133 4.02 3.68 -19.75
N VAL A 134 3.21 3.80 -18.72
CA VAL A 134 1.79 3.44 -18.71
C VAL A 134 0.99 4.67 -18.33
N THR A 135 0.10 5.10 -19.23
CA THR A 135 -0.80 6.23 -19.01
C THR A 135 -2.24 5.73 -18.98
N THR A 136 -2.92 5.93 -17.86
CA THR A 136 -4.36 5.68 -17.74
C THR A 136 -5.08 7.00 -17.57
N TRP A 137 -6.12 7.24 -18.37
CA TRP A 137 -6.94 8.42 -18.23
C TRP A 137 -8.41 8.06 -18.42
N GLY A 138 -9.29 8.91 -17.91
CA GLY A 138 -10.72 8.72 -18.04
C GLY A 138 -11.54 9.85 -17.48
N LEU A 139 -12.85 9.69 -17.61
CA LEU A 139 -13.85 10.59 -17.06
C LEU A 139 -14.75 9.81 -16.11
N GLY A 140 -15.11 10.47 -15.02
CA GLY A 140 -16.00 9.94 -13.99
C GLY A 140 -17.22 10.85 -13.80
N TYR A 141 -18.30 10.24 -13.31
CA TYR A 141 -19.49 10.92 -12.83
C TYR A 141 -19.90 10.30 -11.51
N THR A 142 -20.24 11.15 -10.54
CA THR A 142 -20.67 10.74 -9.21
C THR A 142 -21.93 11.48 -8.79
N ASN A 143 -22.93 10.75 -8.30
CA ASN A 143 -24.10 11.30 -7.61
C ASN A 143 -24.08 10.87 -6.14
N THR A 144 -23.90 11.82 -5.24
CA THR A 144 -23.76 11.56 -3.80
C THR A 144 -25.10 11.34 -3.09
N THR A 145 -26.24 11.60 -3.72
CA THR A 145 -27.58 11.37 -3.13
C THR A 145 -27.92 9.88 -3.14
N VAL A 146 -27.57 9.20 -4.23
CA VAL A 146 -27.85 7.76 -4.42
C VAL A 146 -26.61 6.88 -4.26
N ASP A 147 -25.47 7.47 -3.83
CA ASP A 147 -24.17 6.82 -3.69
C ASP A 147 -23.76 6.02 -4.94
N TYR A 148 -23.84 6.68 -6.10
CA TYR A 148 -23.54 6.09 -7.40
C TYR A 148 -22.34 6.77 -8.03
N SER A 149 -21.42 5.99 -8.61
CA SER A 149 -20.34 6.50 -9.45
C SER A 149 -20.13 5.62 -10.67
N ILE A 150 -19.77 6.24 -11.79
CA ILE A 150 -19.33 5.54 -13.00
C ILE A 150 -18.12 6.26 -13.56
N ALA A 151 -17.14 5.51 -14.03
CA ALA A 151 -16.02 6.06 -14.77
C ALA A 151 -15.62 5.14 -15.90
N ALA A 152 -15.06 5.71 -16.96
CA ALA A 152 -14.53 4.95 -18.08
C ALA A 152 -13.40 5.73 -18.75
N GLY A 153 -12.55 5.00 -19.46
CA GLY A 153 -11.41 5.61 -20.11
C GLY A 153 -10.53 4.61 -20.85
N MET A 154 -9.28 5.02 -21.03
CA MET A 154 -8.29 4.25 -21.79
C MET A 154 -6.99 4.11 -21.00
N GLN A 155 -6.24 3.05 -21.28
CA GLN A 155 -4.86 2.89 -20.83
C GLN A 155 -3.96 2.69 -22.04
N HIS A 156 -2.82 3.36 -22.03
CA HIS A 156 -1.81 3.32 -23.06
C HIS A 156 -0.53 2.79 -22.44
N GLN A 157 0.07 1.78 -23.06
CA GLN A 157 1.45 1.41 -22.79
C GLN A 157 2.32 1.93 -23.94
N ASN A 158 3.36 2.68 -23.60
CA ASN A 158 4.37 3.13 -24.53
C ASN A 158 5.74 2.68 -24.07
N VAL A 159 6.44 1.94 -24.91
CA VAL A 159 7.76 1.42 -24.61
C VAL A 159 8.80 2.38 -25.19
N GLU A 160 9.58 2.98 -24.30
CA GLU A 160 10.60 3.96 -24.67
C GLU A 160 11.84 3.28 -25.24
N PHE A 161 12.24 2.16 -24.64
CA PHE A 161 13.39 1.38 -25.06
C PHE A 161 13.23 -0.09 -24.66
N VAL A 162 13.66 -0.99 -25.55
CA VAL A 162 13.71 -2.44 -25.33
C VAL A 162 15.05 -2.95 -25.84
N GLY A 163 15.85 -3.52 -24.94
CA GLY A 163 17.08 -4.22 -25.29
C GLY A 163 16.82 -5.61 -25.87
N ASP A 164 17.83 -6.18 -26.52
CA ASP A 164 17.76 -7.46 -27.26
C ASP A 164 17.46 -8.69 -26.39
N VAL A 165 17.59 -8.57 -25.07
CA VAL A 165 17.31 -9.67 -24.14
C VAL A 165 15.83 -9.85 -23.83
N PHE A 166 15.02 -8.82 -24.03
CA PHE A 166 13.59 -8.86 -23.70
C PHE A 166 12.77 -9.55 -24.80
N PRO A 167 11.66 -10.21 -24.44
CA PRO A 167 10.70 -10.66 -25.43
C PRO A 167 10.24 -9.46 -26.26
N ALA A 168 9.95 -9.68 -27.54
CA ALA A 168 9.44 -8.62 -28.41
C ALA A 168 8.14 -8.06 -27.81
N GLU A 169 8.23 -6.89 -27.19
CA GLU A 169 7.09 -6.21 -26.60
C GLU A 169 6.29 -5.62 -27.76
N ASN A 170 5.28 -6.35 -28.22
CA ASN A 170 4.43 -5.96 -29.34
C ASN A 170 3.44 -4.84 -28.96
N ASP A 171 3.56 -4.32 -27.74
CA ASP A 171 2.46 -3.74 -27.00
C ASP A 171 2.49 -2.21 -26.96
N SER A 172 2.30 -1.61 -28.15
CA SER A 172 1.67 -0.29 -28.26
C SER A 172 0.14 -0.42 -28.11
N LEU A 173 -0.31 -1.04 -27.02
CA LEU A 173 -1.72 -1.45 -26.90
C LEU A 173 -2.56 -0.43 -26.14
N LEU A 174 -3.73 -0.20 -26.73
CA LEU A 174 -4.81 0.59 -26.17
C LEU A 174 -5.77 -0.35 -25.43
N TYR A 175 -5.85 -0.19 -24.13
CA TYR A 175 -6.85 -0.85 -23.29
C TYR A 175 -7.99 0.11 -23.03
N THR A 176 -9.20 -0.42 -22.94
CA THR A 176 -10.36 0.32 -22.45
C THR A 176 -10.78 -0.25 -21.11
N TRP A 177 -11.29 0.61 -20.24
CA TRP A 177 -11.72 0.21 -18.91
C TRP A 177 -12.99 0.95 -18.53
N ALA A 178 -13.75 0.33 -17.64
CA ALA A 178 -14.93 0.92 -17.04
C ALA A 178 -15.03 0.48 -15.57
N ASN A 179 -15.49 1.39 -14.72
CA ASN A 179 -15.78 1.15 -13.31
C ASN A 179 -17.19 1.66 -13.03
N LEU A 180 -17.99 0.84 -12.32
CA LEU A 180 -19.31 1.20 -11.84
C LEU A 180 -19.38 0.90 -10.35
N ARG A 181 -19.89 1.85 -9.58
CA ARG A 181 -20.09 1.76 -8.14
C ARG A 181 -21.51 2.12 -7.78
N PHE A 182 -22.11 1.33 -6.90
CA PHE A 182 -23.39 1.61 -6.29
C PHE A 182 -23.34 1.23 -4.81
N GLY A 183 -23.36 2.24 -3.94
CA GLY A 183 -23.21 2.05 -2.51
C GLY A 183 -21.85 1.47 -2.15
N ARG A 184 -21.92 0.29 -1.53
CA ARG A 184 -20.78 -0.50 -1.03
C ARG A 184 -20.22 -1.47 -2.07
N ILE A 185 -20.82 -1.55 -3.25
CA ILE A 185 -20.45 -2.52 -4.29
C ILE A 185 -19.85 -1.78 -5.47
N SER A 186 -18.74 -2.28 -5.99
CA SER A 186 -18.17 -1.84 -7.26
C SER A 186 -17.84 -3.01 -8.17
N ALA A 187 -17.88 -2.74 -9.48
CA ALA A 187 -17.45 -3.63 -10.53
C ALA A 187 -16.57 -2.84 -11.50
N GLN A 188 -15.41 -3.39 -11.82
CA GLN A 188 -14.44 -2.79 -12.73
C GLN A 188 -14.03 -3.81 -13.78
N THR A 189 -13.87 -3.34 -15.02
CA THR A 189 -13.52 -4.19 -16.16
C THR A 189 -12.42 -3.55 -16.99
N GLN A 190 -11.64 -4.40 -17.66
CA GLN A 190 -10.61 -4.00 -18.60
C GLN A 190 -10.69 -4.87 -19.85
N PHE A 191 -10.59 -4.23 -21.01
CA PHE A 191 -10.57 -4.87 -22.32
C PHE A 191 -9.32 -4.45 -23.07
N HIS A 192 -8.73 -5.40 -23.78
CA HIS A 192 -7.71 -5.14 -24.78
C HIS A 192 -8.34 -5.35 -26.16
N ARG A 193 -8.49 -4.26 -26.94
CA ARG A 193 -9.28 -4.26 -28.18
C ARG A 193 -10.70 -4.79 -27.89
N THR A 194 -11.03 -6.00 -28.33
CA THR A 194 -12.31 -6.67 -28.11
C THR A 194 -12.22 -7.83 -27.10
N HIS A 195 -11.04 -8.10 -26.56
CA HIS A 195 -10.81 -9.21 -25.64
C HIS A 195 -10.92 -8.73 -24.20
N PHE A 196 -11.78 -9.37 -23.44
CA PHE A 196 -11.93 -9.14 -22.02
C PHE A 196 -10.67 -9.66 -21.28
N ARG A 197 -10.09 -8.84 -20.40
CA ARG A 197 -8.83 -9.15 -19.70
C ARG A 197 -8.99 -9.26 -18.18
N MET A 198 -9.85 -8.44 -17.60
CA MET A 198 -10.04 -8.41 -16.15
C MET A 198 -11.48 -8.01 -15.77
N LEU A 199 -12.00 -8.65 -14.72
CA LEU A 199 -13.15 -8.19 -13.93
C LEU A 199 -12.77 -8.19 -12.47
N ARG A 200 -12.95 -7.05 -11.83
CA ARG A 200 -12.80 -6.85 -10.40
C ARG A 200 -14.15 -6.54 -9.79
N LEU A 201 -14.47 -7.23 -8.71
CA LEU A 201 -15.65 -7.02 -7.89
C LEU A 201 -15.20 -6.66 -6.48
N SER A 202 -15.61 -5.49 -5.99
CA SER A 202 -15.22 -5.02 -4.67
C SER A 202 -16.43 -4.72 -3.81
N LEU A 203 -16.29 -5.02 -2.51
CA LEU A 203 -17.26 -4.80 -1.46
C LEU A 203 -16.59 -3.97 -0.36
N ASP A 204 -16.91 -2.68 -0.30
CA ASP A 204 -16.45 -1.75 0.74
C ASP A 204 -17.52 -1.68 1.85
N LEU A 205 -17.43 -2.60 2.83
CA LEU A 205 -18.42 -2.68 3.90
C LEU A 205 -18.09 -1.78 5.09
N GLU A 206 -16.84 -1.35 5.20
CA GLU A 206 -16.37 -0.48 6.27
C GLU A 206 -17.01 0.90 6.17
N ASP A 207 -17.66 1.31 7.26
CA ASP A 207 -18.12 2.69 7.38
C ASP A 207 -16.98 3.59 7.87
N ARG A 208 -16.62 4.61 7.09
CA ARG A 208 -15.41 5.41 7.27
C ARG A 208 -15.74 6.88 7.47
N GLU A 209 -15.21 7.48 8.54
CA GLU A 209 -15.55 8.85 8.94
C GLU A 209 -15.15 9.92 7.91
N VAL A 210 -14.02 9.74 7.18
CA VAL A 210 -13.61 10.69 6.11
C VAL A 210 -14.71 10.89 5.08
N PHE A 211 -15.51 9.85 4.86
CA PHE A 211 -16.52 9.83 3.82
C PHE A 211 -17.89 10.28 4.34
N GLY A 212 -17.93 10.86 5.55
CA GLY A 212 -19.17 11.24 6.23
C GLY A 212 -19.88 10.05 6.89
N GLY A 213 -19.17 8.92 7.00
CA GLY A 213 -19.62 7.71 7.68
C GLY A 213 -19.53 7.80 9.20
N ALA A 214 -19.87 6.71 9.88
CA ALA A 214 -19.82 6.64 11.34
C ALA A 214 -18.39 6.81 11.87
N SER A 215 -18.25 7.63 12.92
CA SER A 215 -17.02 7.81 13.69
C SER A 215 -16.84 6.78 14.81
N SER A 216 -17.75 5.81 14.94
CA SER A 216 -17.62 4.63 15.83
C SER A 216 -18.74 3.60 15.58
N GLY A 217 -18.50 2.35 15.96
CA GLY A 217 -19.52 1.28 15.97
C GLY A 217 -19.10 0.02 15.23
N LEU A 218 -19.95 -1.01 15.21
CA LEU A 218 -19.61 -2.28 14.56
C LEU A 218 -19.36 -2.13 13.05
N TRP A 219 -20.04 -1.18 12.41
CA TRP A 219 -19.90 -0.91 10.98
C TRP A 219 -18.52 -0.40 10.59
N THR A 220 -17.78 0.22 11.51
CA THR A 220 -16.42 0.71 11.26
C THR A 220 -15.40 -0.42 11.26
N TYR A 221 -15.79 -1.64 11.66
CA TYR A 221 -14.95 -2.84 11.68
C TYR A 221 -15.36 -3.87 10.62
N MET A 222 -16.27 -3.52 9.72
CA MET A 222 -16.59 -4.41 8.60
C MET A 222 -15.40 -4.50 7.63
N PRO A 223 -15.21 -5.66 6.99
CA PRO A 223 -14.09 -5.88 6.07
C PRO A 223 -14.34 -5.25 4.70
N ASN A 224 -13.25 -5.01 3.98
CA ASN A 224 -13.28 -4.67 2.57
C ASN A 224 -12.77 -5.88 1.80
N ILE A 225 -13.54 -6.33 0.81
CA ILE A 225 -13.25 -7.55 0.06
C ILE A 225 -13.16 -7.18 -1.41
N ASP A 226 -12.08 -7.58 -2.06
CA ASP A 226 -11.89 -7.43 -3.49
C ASP A 226 -11.60 -8.79 -4.12
N ALA A 227 -12.31 -9.13 -5.18
CA ALA A 227 -12.06 -10.33 -5.96
C ALA A 227 -11.82 -9.93 -7.40
N THR A 228 -10.62 -10.23 -7.90
CA THR A 228 -10.23 -9.92 -9.28
C THR A 228 -10.00 -11.21 -10.05
N ILE A 229 -10.73 -11.36 -11.17
CA ILE A 229 -10.56 -12.42 -12.15
C ILE A 229 -9.62 -11.89 -13.22
N TYR A 230 -8.49 -12.56 -13.39
CA TYR A 230 -7.51 -12.25 -14.42
C TYR A 230 -7.54 -13.34 -15.49
N LYS A 231 -7.66 -12.92 -16.74
CA LYS A 231 -7.42 -13.80 -17.89
C LYS A 231 -5.97 -13.67 -18.32
N ARG A 232 -5.15 -14.68 -18.05
CA ARG A 232 -3.76 -14.75 -18.50
C ARG A 232 -3.64 -15.78 -19.62
N GLU A 233 -2.99 -15.39 -20.71
CA GLU A 233 -2.48 -16.35 -21.70
C GLU A 233 -1.06 -16.69 -21.25
N LEU A 234 -0.83 -17.93 -20.80
CA LEU A 234 0.49 -18.46 -20.44
C LEU A 234 0.76 -19.64 -21.38
N ASP A 235 1.84 -19.57 -22.16
CA ASP A 235 2.26 -20.65 -23.07
C ASP A 235 1.19 -21.16 -24.07
N GLY A 236 0.23 -20.31 -24.43
CA GLY A 236 -0.83 -20.64 -25.38
C GLY A 236 -2.09 -21.28 -24.77
N ASP A 237 -2.12 -21.48 -23.45
CA ASP A 237 -3.31 -21.88 -22.70
C ASP A 237 -3.87 -20.68 -21.90
N ASP A 238 -5.21 -20.58 -21.88
CA ASP A 238 -5.93 -19.60 -21.06
C ASP A 238 -5.94 -20.08 -19.60
N GLU A 239 -5.03 -19.54 -18.78
CA GLU A 239 -5.08 -19.70 -17.34
C GLU A 239 -5.84 -18.53 -16.71
N ASP A 240 -7.11 -18.77 -16.40
CA ASP A 240 -7.90 -17.87 -15.57
C ASP A 240 -7.52 -18.09 -14.09
N PHE A 241 -7.08 -17.04 -13.39
CA PHE A 241 -6.87 -17.09 -11.94
C PHE A 241 -7.67 -15.99 -11.23
N VAL A 242 -7.98 -16.24 -9.96
CA VAL A 242 -8.75 -15.32 -9.12
C VAL A 242 -7.91 -14.91 -7.93
N ARG A 243 -7.65 -13.61 -7.80
CA ARG A 243 -7.05 -13.03 -6.60
C ARG A 243 -8.14 -12.48 -5.70
N VAL A 244 -8.18 -12.92 -4.46
CA VAL A 244 -9.06 -12.39 -3.42
C VAL A 244 -8.22 -11.63 -2.41
N ASN A 245 -8.53 -10.35 -2.21
CA ASN A 245 -7.96 -9.51 -1.17
C ASN A 245 -9.00 -9.26 -0.08
N TRP A 246 -8.58 -9.41 1.17
CA TRP A 246 -9.39 -9.14 2.36
C TRP A 246 -8.65 -8.13 3.23
N GLU A 247 -9.24 -6.95 3.42
CA GLU A 247 -8.74 -5.94 4.35
C GLU A 247 -9.68 -5.82 5.55
N GLN A 248 -9.13 -5.92 6.75
CA GLN A 248 -9.85 -5.89 8.02
C GLN A 248 -9.33 -4.75 8.89
N ASN A 249 -10.23 -3.85 9.30
CA ASN A 249 -9.94 -2.93 10.39
C ASN A 249 -9.87 -3.71 11.71
N LEU A 250 -8.70 -3.73 12.35
CA LEU A 250 -8.48 -4.39 13.63
C LEU A 250 -8.69 -3.44 14.80
N PHE A 251 -8.39 -2.16 14.61
CA PHE A 251 -8.46 -1.18 15.69
C PHE A 251 -8.61 0.24 15.13
N ASN A 252 -9.74 0.87 15.45
CA ASN A 252 -9.88 2.33 15.46
C ASN A 252 -9.63 3.03 14.11
N GLN A 253 -9.69 2.28 13.01
CA GLN A 253 -9.27 2.77 11.69
C GLN A 253 -7.79 3.19 11.64
N MET A 254 -6.99 2.63 12.55
CA MET A 254 -5.56 2.88 12.71
C MET A 254 -4.74 1.61 12.52
N LEU A 255 -5.29 0.44 12.81
CA LEU A 255 -4.61 -0.84 12.57
C LEU A 255 -5.43 -1.68 11.61
N TYR A 256 -4.80 -2.12 10.52
CA TYR A 256 -5.42 -2.94 9.49
C TYR A 256 -4.59 -4.20 9.25
N ALA A 257 -5.29 -5.31 9.05
CA ALA A 257 -4.71 -6.49 8.44
C ALA A 257 -5.23 -6.63 7.02
N GLU A 258 -4.35 -6.92 6.09
CA GLU A 258 -4.69 -7.24 4.71
C GLU A 258 -4.14 -8.62 4.39
N VAL A 259 -4.92 -9.44 3.70
CA VAL A 259 -4.50 -10.78 3.26
C VAL A 259 -4.97 -11.02 1.84
N SER A 260 -4.11 -11.60 1.02
CA SER A 260 -4.37 -11.94 -0.38
C SER A 260 -4.19 -13.43 -0.63
N PHE A 261 -5.11 -14.01 -1.40
CA PHE A 261 -5.10 -15.41 -1.82
C PHE A 261 -5.36 -15.53 -3.32
N ASP A 262 -4.60 -16.39 -3.98
CA ASP A 262 -4.70 -16.69 -5.40
C ASP A 262 -5.30 -18.10 -5.59
N PHE A 263 -6.36 -18.21 -6.37
CA PHE A 263 -7.08 -19.44 -6.68
C PHE A 263 -6.98 -19.76 -8.17
N PRO A 264 -7.00 -21.05 -8.58
CA PRO A 264 -7.24 -22.23 -7.73
C PRO A 264 -6.00 -22.85 -7.06
N ASN A 265 -4.80 -22.70 -7.62
CA ASN A 265 -3.65 -23.54 -7.25
C ASN A 265 -2.56 -22.83 -6.43
N ASP A 266 -2.60 -21.50 -6.33
CA ASP A 266 -1.47 -20.70 -5.85
C ASP A 266 -1.52 -20.44 -4.33
N GLY A 267 -2.72 -20.42 -3.76
CA GLY A 267 -2.97 -20.35 -2.32
C GLY A 267 -2.63 -18.99 -1.72
N PHE A 268 -1.97 -18.99 -0.55
CA PHE A 268 -1.57 -17.76 0.13
C PHE A 268 -0.61 -16.94 -0.74
N HIS A 269 -0.94 -15.67 -0.99
CA HIS A 269 -0.10 -14.75 -1.74
C HIS A 269 0.65 -13.80 -0.80
N SER A 270 -0.07 -13.04 0.02
CA SER A 270 0.55 -12.07 0.93
C SER A 270 -0.32 -11.74 2.14
N ALA A 271 0.31 -11.21 3.17
CA ALA A 271 -0.33 -10.60 4.32
C ALA A 271 0.42 -9.32 4.71
N ALA A 272 -0.32 -8.29 5.09
CA ALA A 272 0.23 -7.04 5.59
C ALA A 272 -0.47 -6.61 6.89
N LEU A 273 0.31 -6.10 7.83
CA LEU A 273 -0.18 -5.39 9.01
C LEU A 273 0.19 -3.91 8.87
N LYS A 274 -0.81 -3.06 8.71
CA LYS A 274 -0.67 -1.64 8.44
C LYS A 274 -1.12 -0.83 9.65
N PHE A 275 -0.20 -0.07 10.22
CA PHE A 275 -0.45 0.84 11.33
C PHE A 275 -0.36 2.29 10.86
N TYR A 276 -1.43 3.04 11.09
CA TYR A 276 -1.57 4.45 10.79
C TYR A 276 -1.64 5.20 12.13
N PRO A 277 -0.59 5.97 12.52
CA PRO A 277 -0.56 6.71 13.78
C PRO A 277 -1.65 7.76 13.90
N GLU A 278 -2.03 8.29 12.75
CA GLU A 278 -3.27 9.00 12.57
C GLU A 278 -3.97 8.48 11.31
N PRO A 279 -5.29 8.48 11.30
CA PRO A 279 -6.02 7.84 10.24
C PRO A 279 -6.08 8.66 8.96
N SER A 280 -5.66 9.93 8.93
CA SER A 280 -5.37 10.64 7.66
C SER A 280 -4.47 9.82 6.72
N ARG A 281 -3.75 8.83 7.27
CA ARG A 281 -2.76 7.94 6.66
C ARG A 281 -1.60 8.68 6.00
N LEU A 282 -1.39 9.93 6.40
CA LEU A 282 -0.19 10.70 6.05
C LEU A 282 1.09 10.02 6.59
N PHE A 283 0.94 9.19 7.62
CA PHE A 283 1.99 8.35 8.17
C PHE A 283 1.51 6.90 8.20
N SER A 284 2.38 5.97 7.82
CA SER A 284 2.08 4.55 7.92
C SER A 284 3.33 3.74 8.28
N VAL A 285 3.14 2.68 9.05
CA VAL A 285 4.12 1.62 9.26
C VAL A 285 3.48 0.34 8.79
N GLU A 286 4.12 -0.36 7.87
CA GLU A 286 3.65 -1.60 7.29
C GLU A 286 4.64 -2.72 7.60
N PHE A 287 4.13 -3.87 8.01
CA PHE A 287 4.88 -5.12 8.08
C PHE A 287 4.23 -6.12 7.14
N THR A 288 5.01 -6.73 6.25
CA THR A 288 4.50 -7.62 5.21
C THR A 288 5.12 -9.00 5.29
N CYS A 289 4.36 -9.99 4.86
CA CYS A 289 4.80 -11.34 4.55
C CYS A 289 4.24 -11.68 3.17
N LEU A 290 5.10 -12.06 2.24
CA LEU A 290 4.71 -12.41 0.88
C LEU A 290 5.32 -13.76 0.50
N ARG A 291 4.57 -14.55 -0.26
CA ARG A 291 5.03 -15.78 -0.88
C ARG A 291 5.56 -15.48 -2.27
N ARG A 292 6.85 -15.76 -2.51
CA ARG A 292 7.51 -15.38 -3.77
C ARG A 292 7.14 -16.28 -4.95
N ARG A 293 6.98 -17.59 -4.72
CA ARG A 293 6.59 -18.56 -5.75
C ARG A 293 5.29 -19.26 -5.36
N ALA A 294 4.35 -19.26 -6.28
CA ALA A 294 3.10 -20.01 -6.18
C ALA A 294 3.37 -21.50 -6.48
N VAL A 295 3.90 -22.22 -5.50
CA VAL A 295 3.98 -23.68 -5.57
C VAL A 295 3.31 -24.22 -4.33
N ALA A 296 2.05 -24.67 -4.45
CA ALA A 296 1.33 -25.38 -3.39
C ALA A 296 2.31 -26.33 -2.66
N ASP A 297 2.41 -26.18 -1.34
CA ASP A 297 3.19 -27.01 -0.41
C ASP A 297 4.61 -26.57 0.01
N ASN A 298 5.19 -25.51 -0.55
CA ASN A 298 6.46 -24.97 0.01
C ASN A 298 6.26 -23.64 0.78
N TRP A 299 6.38 -23.70 2.11
CA TRP A 299 6.38 -22.54 3.02
C TRP A 299 7.78 -21.92 3.19
N ASP A 300 8.82 -22.54 2.62
CA ASP A 300 10.21 -22.07 2.74
C ASP A 300 10.50 -20.82 1.88
N ASP A 301 9.52 -20.36 1.09
CA ASP A 301 9.66 -19.23 0.17
C ASP A 301 8.91 -17.96 0.61
N LEU A 302 8.69 -17.83 1.91
CA LEU A 302 8.15 -16.62 2.52
C LEU A 302 9.21 -15.52 2.64
N MET A 303 8.82 -14.31 2.28
CA MET A 303 9.61 -13.11 2.39
C MET A 303 8.93 -12.13 3.34
N PHE A 304 9.65 -11.73 4.37
CA PHE A 304 9.20 -10.69 5.29
C PHE A 304 9.79 -9.34 4.90
N GLY A 305 8.98 -8.31 5.04
CA GLY A 305 9.35 -6.95 4.74
C GLY A 305 8.66 -5.96 5.65
N TRP A 306 9.04 -4.71 5.47
CA TRP A 306 8.41 -3.59 6.14
C TRP A 306 8.55 -2.34 5.29
N ALA A 307 7.66 -1.38 5.52
CA ALA A 307 7.76 -0.04 4.97
C ALA A 307 7.35 0.98 6.02
N PHE A 308 7.91 2.18 5.91
CA PHE A 308 7.51 3.34 6.66
C PHE A 308 7.26 4.48 5.70
N GLU A 309 6.11 5.11 5.86
CA GLU A 309 5.63 6.17 5.01
C GLU A 309 5.49 7.47 5.80
N MET A 310 5.98 8.54 5.19
CA MET A 310 5.76 9.93 5.57
C MET A 310 5.26 10.71 4.35
N PRO A 311 4.69 11.92 4.53
CA PRO A 311 4.10 12.68 3.43
C PRO A 311 5.04 12.97 2.26
N LEU A 312 6.35 13.03 2.52
CA LEU A 312 7.36 13.39 1.53
C LEU A 312 8.33 12.26 1.16
N VAL A 313 8.40 11.23 2.01
CA VAL A 313 9.40 10.16 1.87
C VAL A 313 8.81 8.86 2.36
N ARG A 314 8.99 7.80 1.59
CA ARG A 314 8.71 6.42 1.99
C ARG A 314 9.97 5.59 1.85
N VAL A 315 10.21 4.73 2.83
CA VAL A 315 11.37 3.84 2.88
C VAL A 315 10.89 2.48 3.28
N GLY A 316 11.44 1.44 2.68
CA GLY A 316 11.22 0.10 3.19
C GLY A 316 12.21 -0.90 2.64
N TYR A 317 11.96 -2.14 3.03
CA TYR A 317 12.76 -3.30 2.68
C TYR A 317 11.84 -4.49 2.46
N ASN A 318 11.90 -5.10 1.27
CA ASN A 318 11.08 -6.27 0.90
C ASN A 318 9.57 -6.11 1.17
N SER A 319 9.04 -4.88 1.14
CA SER A 319 7.60 -4.68 1.29
C SER A 319 6.86 -5.45 0.20
N ALA A 320 5.74 -6.11 0.53
CA ALA A 320 4.94 -6.84 -0.45
C ALA A 320 4.49 -5.92 -1.59
N TYR A 321 4.14 -4.68 -1.28
CA TYR A 321 3.81 -3.69 -2.30
C TYR A 321 5.00 -3.48 -3.26
N GLU A 322 6.20 -3.21 -2.76
CA GLU A 322 7.35 -2.96 -3.63
C GLU A 322 7.87 -4.20 -4.34
N TYR A 323 7.66 -5.39 -3.79
CA TYR A 323 7.99 -6.62 -4.48
C TYR A 323 7.27 -6.70 -5.83
N ASP A 324 5.98 -6.41 -5.88
CA ASP A 324 5.21 -6.43 -7.13
C ASP A 324 5.65 -5.30 -8.10
N HIS A 325 6.08 -4.15 -7.59
CA HIS A 325 6.46 -2.97 -8.41
C HIS A 325 7.92 -2.93 -8.84
N LEU A 326 8.82 -3.60 -8.09
CA LEU A 326 10.25 -3.74 -8.39
C LEU A 326 10.54 -5.13 -8.95
N PHE A 327 9.66 -5.60 -9.85
CA PHE A 327 9.88 -6.77 -10.69
C PHE A 327 10.06 -8.09 -9.91
N HIS A 328 9.38 -8.24 -8.77
CA HIS A 328 9.48 -9.41 -7.89
C HIS A 328 10.89 -9.63 -7.32
N ALA A 329 11.66 -8.55 -7.16
CA ALA A 329 13.00 -8.61 -6.59
C ALA A 329 12.97 -8.76 -5.06
N LYS A 330 13.78 -9.68 -4.54
CA LYS A 330 14.06 -9.83 -3.10
C LYS A 330 15.33 -9.05 -2.73
N GLY A 331 15.46 -8.68 -1.45
CA GLY A 331 16.65 -8.05 -0.90
C GLY A 331 16.72 -6.56 -1.22
N THR A 332 15.59 -5.96 -1.58
CA THR A 332 15.52 -4.61 -2.11
C THR A 332 15.22 -3.63 -1.00
N TRP A 333 16.10 -2.64 -0.87
CA TRP A 333 15.72 -1.38 -0.25
C TRP A 333 15.16 -0.47 -1.31
N PHE A 334 14.19 0.33 -0.91
CA PHE A 334 13.64 1.34 -1.77
C PHE A 334 13.52 2.65 -1.00
N VAL A 335 13.75 3.74 -1.71
CA VAL A 335 13.50 5.08 -1.21
C VAL A 335 12.65 5.77 -2.24
N GLU A 336 11.50 6.23 -1.78
CA GLU A 336 10.54 6.94 -2.59
C GLU A 336 10.44 8.38 -2.09
N PHE A 337 10.72 9.34 -2.96
CA PHE A 337 10.39 10.73 -2.74
C PHE A 337 9.02 10.97 -3.35
N GLN A 338 8.03 11.24 -2.50
CA GLN A 338 6.64 11.37 -2.92
C GLN A 338 6.02 12.67 -2.42
N PHE A 339 4.90 13.04 -3.01
CA PHE A 339 3.97 14.04 -2.51
C PHE A 339 2.58 13.49 -2.78
N ASN A 340 1.91 13.10 -1.71
CA ASN A 340 0.64 12.41 -1.79
C ASN A 340 -0.41 13.15 -0.95
N MET A 341 -1.32 13.85 -1.62
CA MET A 341 -2.30 14.70 -0.95
C MET A 341 -3.62 14.82 -1.73
N GLY A 342 -4.71 14.46 -1.08
CA GLY A 342 -6.08 14.76 -1.46
C GLY A 342 -6.71 15.81 -0.55
N SER A 343 -7.75 16.48 -1.05
CA SER A 343 -8.51 17.48 -0.29
C SER A 343 -10.02 17.21 -0.35
N PHE A 344 -10.69 17.32 0.81
CA PHE A 344 -12.15 17.30 0.92
C PHE A 344 -12.63 18.38 1.88
N GLY A 345 -13.29 19.41 1.36
CA GLY A 345 -13.59 20.61 2.15
C GLY A 345 -12.30 21.21 2.70
N ASP A 346 -12.22 21.37 4.03
CA ASP A 346 -11.04 21.90 4.73
C ASP A 346 -10.04 20.81 5.20
N ALA A 347 -10.27 19.53 4.89
CA ALA A 347 -9.42 18.42 5.35
C ALA A 347 -8.47 17.91 4.26
N LEU A 348 -7.24 17.56 4.66
CA LEU A 348 -6.21 16.94 3.82
C LEU A 348 -6.03 15.45 4.19
N PHE A 349 -5.76 14.59 3.21
CA PHE A 349 -5.58 13.14 3.40
C PHE A 349 -4.57 12.58 2.38
N ALA A 350 -3.90 11.46 2.68
CA ALA A 350 -3.07 10.74 1.70
C ALA A 350 -3.92 9.81 0.80
N LYS A 351 -3.36 9.24 -0.27
CA LYS A 351 -3.94 8.13 -1.05
C LYS A 351 -4.38 7.05 -0.08
N ASN A 352 -5.63 6.62 -0.17
CA ASN A 352 -6.26 5.67 0.75
C ASN A 352 -6.51 6.16 2.19
N GLY A 353 -6.27 7.44 2.51
CA GLY A 353 -6.48 8.08 3.81
C GLY A 353 -7.87 7.86 4.41
N ARG A 354 -7.91 7.56 5.72
CA ARG A 354 -9.12 7.38 6.57
C ARG A 354 -9.18 8.51 7.65
N LYS A 355 -10.08 8.53 8.63
CA LYS A 355 -10.18 9.58 9.69
C LYS A 355 -10.51 8.87 11.01
N SER A 356 -10.19 9.49 12.16
CA SER A 356 -9.98 8.74 13.40
C SER A 356 -11.26 8.47 14.12
N THR A 357 -11.60 7.20 14.14
CA THR A 357 -12.77 6.70 14.82
C THR A 357 -12.35 6.07 16.14
N PRO A 358 -12.47 6.77 17.29
CA PRO A 358 -12.26 6.18 18.61
C PRO A 358 -13.26 5.03 18.88
N LEU A 359 -12.80 3.97 19.54
CA LEU A 359 -13.64 2.93 20.13
C LEU A 359 -14.78 3.53 20.99
N GLN A 360 -15.98 2.92 20.93
CA GLN A 360 -17.04 3.07 21.95
C GLN A 360 -16.62 2.48 23.32
N THR A 361 -15.40 2.71 23.78
CA THR A 361 -14.95 2.28 25.12
C THR A 361 -14.33 3.41 25.96
N GLN A 362 -14.13 4.62 25.43
CA GLN A 362 -13.74 5.76 26.28
C GLN A 362 -14.90 6.51 26.94
N GLU A 363 -16.15 6.22 26.58
CA GLU A 363 -17.32 6.60 27.39
C GLU A 363 -17.79 5.46 28.31
N ILE A 364 -16.86 4.82 29.04
CA ILE A 364 -17.25 4.45 30.41
C ILE A 364 -17.30 5.78 31.15
N LYS A 365 -18.47 6.45 31.09
CA LYS A 365 -18.80 7.52 32.03
C LYS A 365 -18.38 7.02 33.40
N ARG A 366 -17.36 7.62 34.00
CA ARG A 366 -17.09 7.49 35.44
C ARG A 366 -18.33 8.02 36.13
N LYS A 367 -19.31 7.14 36.30
CA LYS A 367 -20.49 7.36 37.12
C LYS A 367 -19.92 7.53 38.53
N ASN A 368 -19.80 8.78 38.97
CA ASN A 368 -19.27 9.24 40.25
C ASN A 368 -17.74 9.41 40.33
N THR A 369 -17.19 10.35 39.57
CA THR A 369 -15.99 11.05 40.06
C THR A 369 -16.21 12.55 39.87
N PRO A 370 -16.29 13.35 40.95
CA PRO A 370 -16.53 14.78 40.84
C PRO A 370 -15.41 15.41 40.01
N GLU A 371 -15.81 16.26 39.07
CA GLU A 371 -14.93 17.04 38.21
C GLU A 371 -13.93 17.81 39.07
N LYS A 372 -12.69 17.32 39.15
CA LYS A 372 -11.58 18.17 39.53
C LYS A 372 -11.27 19.04 38.30
N LYS A 373 -11.78 20.27 38.33
CA LYS A 373 -11.21 21.37 37.55
C LYS A 373 -9.70 21.31 37.70
N SER A 374 -9.00 21.03 36.62
CA SER A 374 -7.55 21.17 36.55
C SER A 374 -7.25 22.66 36.63
N GLU A 375 -7.00 23.15 37.85
CA GLU A 375 -6.24 24.38 38.02
C GLU A 375 -4.85 24.15 37.41
N LEU A 376 -4.56 24.94 36.38
CA LEU A 376 -3.21 25.13 35.86
C LEU A 376 -2.33 25.63 37.01
N ILE A 377 -1.48 24.77 37.56
CA ILE A 377 -0.41 25.17 38.47
C ILE A 377 0.83 25.42 37.60
N PRO A 378 1.33 26.66 37.49
CA PRO A 378 2.57 26.95 36.77
C PRO A 378 3.74 26.22 37.43
N LEU A 379 4.64 25.74 36.59
CA LEU A 379 5.86 25.05 36.95
C LEU A 379 6.90 26.02 37.53
N ASP A 380 6.64 26.60 38.70
CA ASP A 380 7.66 27.31 39.49
C ASP A 380 7.19 27.54 40.93
N SER A 381 7.64 26.68 41.85
CA SER A 381 7.82 26.97 43.28
C SER A 381 8.24 25.71 44.05
N GLN A 382 9.48 25.25 43.82
CA GLN A 382 10.15 24.45 44.85
C GLN A 382 10.69 25.42 45.91
N ASN A 383 9.90 25.66 46.95
CA ASN A 383 10.39 26.02 48.29
C ASN A 383 9.23 26.04 49.28
N SER A 384 8.94 24.90 49.91
CA SER A 384 8.59 24.82 51.35
C SER A 384 8.06 23.42 51.72
N GLN A 385 8.93 22.69 52.41
CA GLN A 385 8.65 21.97 53.66
C GLN A 385 7.30 21.22 53.83
N GLY A 386 7.42 19.89 53.93
CA GLY A 386 6.87 19.12 55.06
C GLY A 386 5.42 18.62 54.95
N ALA A 387 5.25 17.31 54.70
CA ALA A 387 4.47 16.40 55.57
C ALA A 387 4.38 15.00 54.94
N ASN A 388 4.84 14.01 55.71
CA ASN A 388 4.80 12.58 55.41
C ASN A 388 3.38 12.05 55.20
N ALA A 389 3.20 11.17 54.21
CA ALA A 389 2.32 9.99 54.33
C ALA A 389 2.67 8.92 53.29
N SER A 390 3.32 7.86 53.78
CA SER A 390 3.55 6.59 53.10
C SER A 390 2.30 6.08 52.38
N LYS A 391 2.37 5.88 51.06
CA LYS A 391 1.36 5.12 50.30
C LYS A 391 1.99 3.86 49.73
N THR A 392 1.73 2.78 50.44
CA THR A 392 2.00 1.40 50.08
C THR A 392 1.28 1.04 48.78
N ILE A 393 2.03 0.60 47.77
CA ILE A 393 1.50 0.05 46.52
C ILE A 393 1.21 -1.44 46.77
N THR A 394 -0.04 -1.81 47.04
CA THR A 394 -0.46 -3.22 47.02
C THR A 394 -0.81 -3.63 45.59
N ALA A 395 0.11 -4.35 44.94
CA ALA A 395 -0.14 -5.07 43.70
C ALA A 395 -1.07 -6.27 43.97
N LYS A 396 -2.27 -6.27 43.40
CA LYS A 396 -3.15 -7.44 43.35
C LYS A 396 -2.85 -8.23 42.08
N GLY A 397 -2.44 -9.49 42.23
CA GLY A 397 -2.55 -10.48 41.15
C GLY A 397 -1.33 -11.39 40.94
N ILE A 398 -0.90 -12.14 41.97
CA ILE A 398 -0.16 -13.39 41.76
C ILE A 398 -0.91 -14.49 42.51
N ARG A 399 -1.48 -15.46 41.78
CA ARG A 399 -2.07 -16.67 42.35
C ARG A 399 -0.94 -17.67 42.63
N TYR A 400 -0.80 -18.09 43.88
CA TYR A 400 -0.06 -19.30 44.26
C TYR A 400 -1.06 -20.41 44.57
N GLU A 401 -0.92 -21.56 43.92
CA GLU A 401 -1.63 -22.79 44.26
C GLU A 401 -1.13 -23.31 45.61
N LYS A 402 -2.06 -23.66 46.51
CA LYS A 402 -1.75 -24.30 47.79
C LYS A 402 -1.69 -25.81 47.61
N SER A 403 -0.52 -26.38 47.86
CA SER A 403 -0.31 -27.79 48.18
C SER A 403 -1.10 -28.17 49.43
N GLY A 404 -2.01 -29.14 49.31
CA GLY A 404 -2.73 -29.73 50.43
C GLY A 404 -2.01 -30.99 50.95
N SER A 405 -1.53 -30.91 52.19
CA SER A 405 -1.41 -32.03 53.14
C SER A 405 -2.15 -31.53 54.40
N GLU A 406 -2.94 -32.29 55.15
CA GLU A 406 -2.90 -33.71 55.52
C GLU A 406 -4.31 -34.18 55.91
N GLY A 407 -4.52 -35.49 55.91
CA GLY A 407 -5.60 -36.15 56.63
C GLY A 407 -5.19 -37.56 56.99
N GLY A 408 -4.50 -37.71 58.13
CA GLY A 408 -4.22 -39.01 58.73
C GLY A 408 -5.42 -39.54 59.52
N LYS A 409 -5.84 -40.76 59.19
CA LYS A 409 -6.08 -41.88 60.12
C LYS A 409 -6.26 -43.18 59.34
#